data_AF-A0A3S0FES8-F1
#
_entry.id   AF-A0A3S0FES8-F1
#
_cell.length_a   1.000
_cell.length_b   1.000
_cell.length_c   1.000
_cell.angle_alpha   90.00
_cell.angle_beta   90.00
_cell.angle_gamma   90.00
#
_symmetry.space_group_name_H-M   'P 1'
#
loop_
_entity.id
_entity.type
_entity.pdbx_description
1 polymer ?
#
loop_
_entity_poly.entity_id
_entity_poly.type
_entity_poly.pdbx_seq_one_letter_code
_entity_poly.pdbx_strand_id
1 'polypeptide(L)' 'MGDDRLARADWVKAGLKALAREGASALKADRLARELGVSRGSFYWHFADVDAFHRAVLEGWKTVA' A
#
# COMPACT_ATOMS: atom_id res chain seq x y z
N MET A 1 -11.85 16.17 13.77
CA MET A 1 -11.78 14.70 13.68
C MET A 1 -11.95 14.34 12.22
N GLY A 2 -10.83 14.27 11.49
CA GLY A 2 -10.88 13.84 10.09
C GLY A 2 -11.18 12.36 10.04
N ASP A 3 -12.06 11.96 9.14
CA ASP A 3 -12.40 10.56 8.85
C ASP A 3 -11.09 9.75 8.70
N ASP A 4 -10.81 8.87 9.67
CA ASP A 4 -9.58 8.09 9.85
C ASP A 4 -9.51 6.93 8.83
N ARG A 5 -9.85 7.21 7.58
CA ARG A 5 -9.83 6.26 6.47
C ARG A 5 -8.60 6.56 5.64
N LEU A 6 -7.62 5.65 5.69
CA LEU A 6 -6.48 5.66 4.77
C LEU A 6 -6.98 5.78 3.34
N ALA A 7 -6.37 6.66 2.56
CA ALA A 7 -6.65 6.71 1.14
C ALA A 7 -5.84 5.62 0.41
N ARG A 8 -6.27 5.28 -0.81
CA ARG A 8 -5.49 4.44 -1.72
C ARG A 8 -4.04 4.92 -1.87
N ALA A 9 -3.83 6.24 -1.84
CA ALA A 9 -2.51 6.86 -1.94
C ALA A 9 -1.60 6.55 -0.75
N ASP A 10 -2.13 6.42 0.47
CA ASP A 10 -1.33 6.11 1.67
C ASP A 10 -0.77 4.69 1.60
N TRP A 11 -1.58 3.75 1.13
CA TRP A 11 -1.14 2.38 0.84
C TRP A 11 -0.03 2.34 -0.21
N VAL A 12 -0.19 3.11 -1.30
CA VAL A 12 0.83 3.19 -2.36
C VAL A 12 2.13 3.78 -1.82
N LYS A 13 2.09 4.85 -1.01
CA LYS A 13 3.27 5.44 -0.37
C LYS A 13 3.97 4.45 0.57
N ALA A 14 3.21 3.73 1.39
CA ALA A 14 3.75 2.70 2.26
C ALA A 14 4.40 1.56 1.45
N GLY A 15 3.74 1.14 0.36
CA GLY A 15 4.27 0.18 -0.60
C GLY A 15 5.60 0.63 -1.21
N LEU A 16 5.69 1.87 -1.70
CA LEU A 16 6.92 2.44 -2.25
C LEU A 16 8.06 2.45 -1.23
N LYS A 17 7.76 2.85 0.02
CA LYS A 17 8.75 2.85 1.11
C LYS A 17 9.23 1.44 1.44
N ALA A 18 8.31 0.48 1.49
CA ALA A 18 8.62 -0.93 1.75
C ALA A 18 9.44 -1.54 0.61
N LEU A 19 9.09 -1.25 -0.64
CA LEU A 19 9.81 -1.68 -1.84
C LEU A 19 11.24 -1.16 -1.85
N ALA A 20 11.46 0.13 -1.53
CA ALA A 20 12.78 0.73 -1.48
C ALA A 20 13.69 0.15 -0.38
N ARG A 21 13.11 -0.35 0.72
CA ARG A 21 13.85 -0.91 1.86
C ARG A 21 14.17 -2.39 1.73
N GLU A 22 13.22 -3.17 1.23
CA GLU A 22 13.24 -4.64 1.37
C GLU A 22 12.86 -5.36 0.07
N GLY A 23 12.60 -4.62 -1.01
CA GLY A 23 12.23 -5.19 -2.31
C GLY A 23 10.78 -5.69 -2.36
N ALA A 24 10.43 -6.39 -3.45
CA ALA A 24 9.05 -6.79 -3.74
C ALA A 24 8.41 -7.71 -2.68
N SER A 25 9.21 -8.51 -1.97
CA SER A 25 8.75 -9.40 -0.89
C SER A 25 8.06 -8.66 0.26
N ALA A 26 8.31 -7.36 0.38
CA ALA A 26 7.74 -6.46 1.38
C ALA A 26 6.30 -6.03 1.08
N LEU A 27 5.84 -6.15 -0.17
CA LEU A 27 4.54 -5.66 -0.66
C LEU A 27 3.40 -6.63 -0.34
N LYS A 28 3.20 -6.91 0.96
CA LYS A 28 2.15 -7.81 1.44
C LYS A 28 1.06 -7.02 2.17
N ALA A 29 -0.20 -7.26 1.82
CA ALA A 29 -1.35 -6.57 2.42
C ALA A 29 -1.36 -6.63 3.95
N ASP A 30 -1.12 -7.82 4.53
CA ASP A 30 -1.09 -7.98 5.99
C ASP A 30 0.02 -7.16 6.66
N ARG A 31 1.21 -7.16 6.07
CA ARG A 31 2.37 -6.44 6.61
C ARG A 31 2.14 -4.94 6.57
N LEU A 32 1.68 -4.43 5.43
CA LEU A 32 1.40 -3.01 5.25
C LEU A 32 0.22 -2.55 6.11
N ALA A 33 -0.79 -3.39 6.31
CA ALA A 33 -1.89 -3.11 7.23
C ALA A 33 -1.37 -2.89 8.66
N ARG A 34 -0.44 -3.76 9.11
CA ARG A 34 0.22 -3.61 10.42
C ARG A 34 1.07 -2.35 10.52
N GLU A 35 1.83 -2.02 9.47
CA GLU A 35 2.64 -0.79 9.43
C GLU A 35 1.79 0.49 9.44
N LEU A 36 0.63 0.45 8.79
CA LEU A 36 -0.32 1.55 8.70
C LEU A 36 -1.31 1.60 9.88
N GLY A 37 -1.26 0.64 10.81
CA GLY A 37 -2.13 0.58 11.98
C GLY A 37 -3.59 0.24 11.66
N VAL A 38 -3.87 -0.38 10.51
CA VAL A 38 -5.24 -0.70 10.07
C VAL A 38 -5.45 -2.19 9.87
N SER A 39 -6.72 -2.59 9.79
CA SER A 39 -7.08 -3.98 9.50
C SER A 39 -6.85 -4.33 8.03
N ARG A 40 -6.55 -5.61 7.78
CA ARG A 40 -6.48 -6.18 6.42
C ARG A 40 -7.77 -5.95 5.61
N GLY A 41 -8.93 -5.86 6.27
CA GLY A 41 -10.20 -5.52 5.61
C GLY A 41 -10.19 -4.15 4.94
N SER A 42 -9.49 -3.16 5.52
CA SER A 42 -9.35 -1.82 4.94
C SER A 42 -8.65 -1.85 3.59
N PHE A 43 -7.65 -2.72 3.43
CA PHE A 43 -6.94 -2.91 2.16
C PHE A 43 -7.89 -3.28 1.01
N TYR A 44 -8.80 -4.22 1.25
CA TYR A 44 -9.71 -4.74 0.22
C TYR A 44 -10.77 -3.73 -0.25
N TRP A 45 -10.99 -2.64 0.49
CA TRP A 45 -11.78 -1.50 0.00
C TRP A 45 -11.06 -0.69 -1.08
N HIS A 46 -9.72 -0.73 -1.11
CA HIS A 46 -8.90 0.04 -2.06
C HIS A 46 -8.31 -0.80 -3.20
N PHE A 47 -8.04 -2.08 -2.95
CA PHE A 47 -7.43 -2.99 -3.92
C PHE A 47 -8.15 -4.34 -3.91
N ALA A 48 -8.50 -4.82 -5.09
CA ALA A 48 -9.15 -6.13 -5.24
C ALA A 48 -8.25 -7.29 -4.81
N ASP A 49 -6.95 -7.18 -5.06
CA ASP A 49 -5.94 -8.18 -4.71
C ASP A 49 -4.55 -7.55 -4.60
N VAL A 50 -3.56 -8.34 -4.18
CA VAL A 50 -2.17 -7.90 -4.03
C VAL A 50 -1.53 -7.49 -5.36
N ASP A 51 -1.91 -8.14 -6.47
CA ASP A 51 -1.42 -7.78 -7.81
C ASP A 51 -1.88 -6.36 -8.23
N ALA A 52 -3.15 -6.02 -7.96
CA ALA A 52 -3.69 -4.70 -8.23
C ALA A 52 -2.97 -3.61 -7.41
N PHE A 53 -2.56 -3.96 -6.19
CA PHE A 53 -1.74 -3.09 -5.35
C PHE A 53 -0.31 -2.95 -5.89
N HIS A 54 0.34 -4.05 -6.31
CA HIS A 54 1.68 -3.99 -6.89
C HIS A 54 1.73 -3.10 -8.13
N ARG A 55 0.73 -3.21 -9.01
CA ARG A 55 0.59 -2.30 -10.16
C ARG A 55 0.49 -0.86 -9.72
N ALA A 56 -0.36 -0.55 -8.74
CA ALA A 56 -0.50 0.81 -8.22
C ALA A 56 0.80 1.37 -7.62
N VAL A 57 1.58 0.54 -6.94
CA VAL A 57 2.91 0.89 -6.43
C VAL A 57 3.88 1.18 -7.58
N LEU A 58 3.91 0.33 -8.61
CA LEU A 58 4.76 0.53 -9.78
C LEU A 58 4.35 1.77 -10.59
N GLU A 59 3.07 2.05 -10.72
CA GLU A 59 2.56 3.29 -11.34
C GLU A 59 2.99 4.53 -10.55
N GLY A 60 2.90 4.47 -9.22
CA GLY A 60 3.39 5.53 -8.33
C GLY A 60 4.90 5.73 -8.41
N TRP A 61 5.66 4.65 -8.64
CA TRP A 61 7.12 4.75 -8.81
C TRP A 61 7.50 5.51 -10.09
N LYS A 62 6.80 5.24 -11.21
CA LYS A 62 7.04 5.91 -12.50
C LYS A 62 6.76 7.41 -12.48
N THR A 63 5.99 7.90 -11.52
CA THR A 63 5.66 9.33 -11.38
C THR A 63 6.62 10.07 -10.45
N VAL A 64 7.43 9.33 -9.68
CA VAL A 64 8.46 9.88 -8.77
C VAL A 64 9.85 9.89 -9.43
N ALA A 65 10.02 9.15 -10.53
CA ALA A 65 11.23 9.13 -11.37
C ALA A 65 11.07 10.08 -12.56
#